data_AF-A0A7V8VUF0-F1
#
_entry.id   AF-A0A7V8VUF0-F1
#
_cell.length_a   1.000
_cell.length_b   1.000
_cell.length_c   1.000
_cell.angle_alpha   90.00
_cell.angle_beta   90.00
_cell.angle_gamma   90.00
#
_symmetry.space_group_name_H-M   'P 1'
#
loop_
_entity.id
_entity.type
_entity.pdbx_description
1 polymer ?
#
loop_
_entity_poly.entity_id
_entity_poly.type
_entity_poly.pdbx_seq_one_letter_code
_entity_poly.pdbx_strand_id
1 'polypeptide(L)'
;MDDHDLARRDEVLELLYWLEGEGIPGSATLAGMARFLTYPEEEVLKTLDHLVQRGDAVRENATGEYRLTAIGHREGGRRFAESFAGMTDQGHGECSDPDCDCHTDPVAAVECHAARAHGGHAH
;
A
#
# COMPACT_ATOMS: atom_id res chain seq x y z
N MET A 1 6.62 23.82 -4.61
CA MET A 1 5.96 22.59 -4.16
C MET A 1 5.96 22.69 -2.66
N ASP A 2 4.79 22.94 -2.08
CA ASP A 2 4.62 23.00 -0.63
C ASP A 2 4.49 21.58 -0.05
N ASP A 3 4.43 21.46 1.28
CA ASP A 3 4.35 20.15 1.95
C ASP A 3 3.06 19.38 1.59
N HIS A 4 1.98 20.09 1.29
CA HIS A 4 0.71 19.50 0.90
C HIS A 4 0.77 18.92 -0.52
N ASP A 5 1.47 19.60 -1.44
CA ASP A 5 1.77 19.07 -2.77
C ASP A 5 2.62 17.78 -2.71
N LEU A 6 3.58 17.71 -1.77
CA LEU A 6 4.43 16.54 -1.60
C LEU A 6 3.64 15.34 -1.09
N ALA A 7 2.81 15.54 -0.05
CA ALA A 7 1.95 14.49 0.49
C ALA A 7 1.00 13.92 -0.57
N ARG A 8 0.33 14.80 -1.33
CA ARG A 8 -0.55 14.37 -2.41
C ARG A 8 0.18 13.59 -3.50
N ARG A 9 1.37 14.05 -3.90
CA ARG A 9 2.19 13.32 -4.88
C ARG A 9 2.50 11.92 -4.38
N ASP A 10 2.90 11.80 -3.13
CA ASP A 10 3.28 10.53 -2.54
C ASP A 10 2.06 9.59 -2.47
N GLU A 11 0.88 10.07 -2.06
CA GLU A 11 -0.38 9.30 -2.08
C GLU A 11 -0.79 8.84 -3.49
N VAL A 12 -0.67 9.70 -4.51
CA VAL A 12 -0.98 9.32 -5.91
C VAL A 12 -0.01 8.25 -6.41
N LEU A 13 1.26 8.35 -6.03
CA LEU A 13 2.30 7.39 -6.41
C LEU A 13 2.09 6.02 -5.74
N GLU A 14 1.75 6.02 -4.45
CA GLU A 14 1.41 4.83 -3.67
C GLU A 14 0.15 4.14 -4.22
N LEU A 15 -0.88 4.91 -4.56
CA LEU A 15 -2.11 4.37 -5.14
C LEU A 15 -1.85 3.70 -6.49
N LEU A 16 -1.07 4.33 -7.39
CA LEU A 16 -0.70 3.71 -8.66
C LEU A 16 0.07 2.40 -8.45
N TYR A 17 1.01 2.39 -7.51
CA TYR A 17 1.79 1.19 -7.18
C TYR A 17 0.88 0.05 -6.70
N TRP A 18 -0.07 0.37 -5.82
CA TRP A 18 -1.04 -0.60 -5.34
C TRP A 18 -1.96 -1.09 -6.47
N LEU A 19 -2.52 -0.20 -7.29
CA LEU A 19 -3.41 -0.57 -8.41
C LEU A 19 -2.72 -1.47 -9.45
N GLU A 20 -1.44 -1.22 -9.76
CA GLU A 20 -0.67 -2.11 -10.63
C GLU A 20 -0.48 -3.51 -10.02
N GLY A 21 -0.26 -3.59 -8.71
CA GLY A 21 -0.14 -4.86 -7.98
C GLY A 21 -1.44 -5.68 -7.97
N GLU A 22 -2.59 -5.01 -7.88
CA GLU A 22 -3.92 -5.66 -7.93
C GLU A 22 -4.33 -6.09 -9.34
N GLY A 23 -3.78 -5.46 -10.39
CA GLY A 23 -4.04 -5.82 -11.78
C GLY A 23 -5.48 -5.57 -12.25
N ILE A 24 -6.21 -4.65 -11.64
CA ILE A 24 -7.61 -4.35 -11.95
C ILE A 24 -7.69 -3.42 -13.18
N PRO A 25 -8.20 -3.86 -14.34
CA PRO A 25 -8.24 -3.04 -15.55
C PRO A 25 -9.19 -1.85 -15.41
N GLY A 26 -8.83 -0.71 -15.98
CA GLY A 26 -9.63 0.53 -15.99
C GLY A 26 -9.62 1.32 -14.67
N SER A 27 -8.91 0.83 -13.66
CA SER A 27 -8.84 1.46 -12.33
C SER A 27 -7.84 2.62 -12.29
N ALA A 28 -6.73 2.53 -13.04
CA ALA A 28 -5.67 3.53 -13.10
C ALA A 28 -5.98 4.70 -14.06
N THR A 29 -7.26 5.09 -14.19
CA THR A 29 -7.68 6.30 -14.91
C THR A 29 -7.87 7.46 -13.93
N LEU A 30 -7.90 8.71 -14.39
CA LEU A 30 -8.18 9.87 -13.52
C LEU A 30 -9.46 9.68 -12.68
N ALA A 31 -10.56 9.35 -13.35
CA ALA A 31 -11.85 9.10 -12.70
C ALA A 31 -11.86 7.84 -11.82
N GLY A 32 -11.03 6.84 -12.15
CA GLY A 32 -10.86 5.64 -11.33
C GLY A 32 -10.12 5.96 -10.03
N MET A 33 -9.00 6.65 -10.13
CA MET A 33 -8.14 7.03 -9.01
C MET A 33 -8.81 8.04 -8.07
N ALA A 34 -9.54 9.01 -8.61
CA ALA A 34 -10.26 10.02 -7.82
C ALA A 34 -11.29 9.42 -6.85
N ARG A 35 -11.71 8.15 -7.03
CA ARG A 35 -12.61 7.45 -6.10
C ARG A 35 -11.93 7.00 -4.81
N PHE A 36 -10.61 6.86 -4.83
CA PHE A 36 -9.80 6.41 -3.70
C PHE A 36 -9.13 7.56 -2.96
N LEU A 37 -9.05 8.73 -3.60
CA LEU A 37 -8.37 9.90 -3.08
C LEU A 37 -9.38 10.90 -2.50
N THR A 38 -8.95 11.64 -1.47
CA THR A 38 -9.78 12.69 -0.85
C THR A 38 -9.65 14.05 -1.55
N TYR A 39 -8.84 14.11 -2.62
CA TYR A 39 -8.54 15.33 -3.37
C TYR A 39 -9.52 15.55 -4.53
N PRO A 40 -9.78 16.82 -4.90
CA PRO A 40 -10.51 17.14 -6.13
C PRO A 40 -9.83 16.56 -7.37
N GLU A 41 -10.62 16.13 -8.36
CA GLU A 41 -10.12 15.51 -9.60
C GLU A 41 -9.10 16.40 -10.34
N GLU A 42 -9.29 17.72 -10.32
CA GLU A 42 -8.37 18.69 -10.91
C GLU A 42 -6.97 18.69 -10.25
N GLU A 43 -6.91 18.48 -8.94
CA GLU A 43 -5.65 18.41 -8.19
C GLU A 43 -4.96 17.05 -8.39
N VAL A 44 -5.74 15.98 -8.54
CA VAL A 44 -5.24 14.65 -8.93
C VAL A 44 -4.64 14.72 -10.33
N LEU A 45 -5.34 15.34 -11.29
CA LEU A 45 -4.85 15.52 -12.66
C LEU A 45 -3.54 16.29 -12.72
N LYS A 46 -3.44 17.44 -12.03
CA LYS A 46 -2.19 18.20 -11.93
C LYS A 46 -1.03 17.35 -11.40
N THR A 47 -1.32 16.52 -10.40
CA THR A 47 -0.32 15.63 -9.79
C THR A 47 0.13 14.54 -10.76
N LEU A 48 -0.81 13.92 -11.48
CA LEU A 48 -0.52 12.92 -12.52
C LEU A 48 0.31 13.53 -13.66
N ASP A 49 -0.03 14.74 -14.11
CA ASP A 49 0.74 15.46 -15.12
C ASP A 49 2.17 15.73 -14.65
N HIS A 50 2.35 16.10 -13.37
CA HIS A 50 3.69 16.27 -12.78
C HIS A 50 4.47 14.95 -12.73
N LEU A 51 3.83 13.83 -12.37
CA LEU A 51 4.48 12.51 -12.38
C LEU A 51 4.91 12.10 -13.80
N VAL A 52 4.09 12.38 -14.81
CA VAL A 52 4.43 12.12 -16.22
C VAL A 52 5.60 13.00 -16.67
N GLN A 53 5.58 14.30 -16.35
CA GLN A 53 6.67 15.22 -16.70
C GLN A 53 8.01 14.84 -16.07
N ARG A 54 7.97 14.27 -14.86
CA ARG A 54 9.16 13.78 -14.14
C ARG A 54 9.67 12.42 -14.64
N GLY A 55 8.87 11.71 -15.43
CA GLY A 55 9.17 10.36 -15.87
C GLY A 55 8.89 9.29 -14.82
N ASP A 56 8.12 9.62 -13.78
CA ASP A 56 7.68 8.65 -12.75
C ASP A 56 6.52 7.80 -13.28
N ALA A 57 5.66 8.36 -14.15
CA ALA A 57 4.55 7.67 -14.79
C ALA A 57 4.46 7.95 -16.29
N VAL A 58 3.65 7.17 -17.00
CA VAL A 58 3.24 7.39 -18.38
C VAL A 58 1.73 7.25 -18.50
N ARG A 59 1.13 8.04 -19.38
CA ARG A 59 -0.29 7.92 -19.72
C ARG A 59 -0.46 7.15 -21.02
N GLU A 60 -1.22 6.06 -20.98
CA GLU A 60 -1.57 5.28 -22.15
C GLU A 60 -2.71 5.97 -22.93
N ASN A 61 -2.45 6.41 -24.15
CA ASN A 61 -3.39 7.22 -24.92
C ASN A 61 -4.69 6.49 -25.30
N ALA A 62 -4.62 5.16 -25.49
CA ALA A 62 -5.77 4.37 -25.93
C ALA A 62 -6.81 4.16 -24.83
N THR A 63 -6.36 3.97 -23.59
CA THR A 63 -7.19 3.62 -22.43
C THR A 63 -7.38 4.82 -21.50
N GLY A 64 -6.47 5.80 -21.53
CA GLY A 64 -6.39 6.87 -20.56
C GLY A 64 -5.85 6.42 -19.21
N GLU A 65 -5.31 5.19 -19.13
CA GLU A 65 -4.70 4.66 -17.91
C GLU A 65 -3.30 5.22 -17.69
N TYR A 66 -2.92 5.34 -16.42
CA TYR A 66 -1.58 5.67 -15.99
C TYR A 66 -0.84 4.41 -15.59
N ARG A 67 0.43 4.32 -16.00
CA ARG A 67 1.34 3.24 -15.60
C ARG A 67 2.61 3.84 -15.02
N LEU A 68 3.15 3.22 -13.99
CA LEU A 68 4.43 3.61 -13.42
C LEU A 68 5.55 3.22 -14.37
N THR A 69 6.56 4.09 -14.46
CA THR A 69 7.84 3.69 -15.04
C THR A 69 8.64 2.87 -14.03
N ALA A 70 9.78 2.33 -14.44
CA ALA A 70 10.69 1.69 -13.50
C ALA A 70 11.14 2.63 -12.35
N ILE A 71 11.15 3.95 -12.56
CA ILE A 71 11.48 4.94 -11.53
C ILE A 71 10.29 5.09 -10.57
N GLY A 72 9.10 5.35 -11.12
CA GLY A 72 7.90 5.51 -10.31
C GLY A 72 7.54 4.26 -9.51
N HIS A 73 7.78 3.07 -10.07
CA HIS A 73 7.54 1.82 -9.36
C HIS A 73 8.47 1.64 -8.15
N ARG A 74 9.75 2.03 -8.27
CA ARG A 74 10.68 2.01 -7.12
C ARG A 74 10.28 3.00 -6.05
N GLU A 75 9.97 4.24 -6.44
CA GLU A 75 9.60 5.27 -5.48
C GLU A 75 8.23 4.97 -4.84
N GLY A 76 7.24 4.55 -5.62
CA GLY A 76 5.90 4.18 -5.14
C GLY A 76 5.97 3.04 -4.15
N GLY A 77 6.71 1.97 -4.47
CA GLY A 77 6.90 0.84 -3.55
C GLY A 77 7.63 1.24 -2.26
N ARG A 78 8.64 2.11 -2.34
CA ARG A 78 9.34 2.61 -1.15
C ARG A 78 8.39 3.40 -0.24
N ARG A 79 7.63 4.33 -0.80
CA ARG A 79 6.66 5.15 -0.04
C ARG A 79 5.56 4.31 0.56
N PHE A 80 5.00 3.39 -0.23
CA PHE A 80 4.01 2.43 0.24
C PHE A 80 4.55 1.62 1.41
N ALA A 81 5.77 1.05 1.30
CA ALA A 81 6.38 0.32 2.40
C ALA A 81 6.58 1.19 3.66
N GLU A 82 7.01 2.45 3.51
CA GLU A 82 7.16 3.39 4.63
C GLU A 82 5.83 3.70 5.32
N SER A 83 4.77 3.94 4.54
CA SER A 83 3.41 4.24 5.03
C SER A 83 2.79 3.06 5.80
N PHE A 84 3.18 1.82 5.48
CA PHE A 84 2.67 0.60 6.11
C PHE A 84 3.67 -0.13 7.03
N ALA A 85 4.88 0.40 7.23
CA ALA A 85 5.93 -0.22 8.03
C ALA A 85 5.45 -0.54 9.46
N GLY A 86 4.72 0.38 10.09
CA GLY A 86 4.17 0.17 11.44
C GLY A 86 2.96 -0.77 11.52
N MET A 87 2.38 -1.18 10.39
CA MET A 87 1.24 -2.11 10.33
C MET A 87 1.69 -3.57 10.18
N THR A 88 2.90 -3.80 9.65
CA THR A 88 3.45 -5.13 9.37
C THR A 88 4.42 -5.65 10.43
N ASP A 89 4.93 -4.78 11.31
CA ASP A 89 5.75 -5.16 12.49
C ASP A 89 4.98 -6.02 13.52
N GLN A 90 3.66 -6.11 13.41
CA GLN A 90 2.84 -7.06 14.16
C GLN A 90 2.40 -8.16 13.19
N GLY A 91 3.35 -8.99 12.76
CA GLY A 91 3.10 -10.06 11.82
C GLY A 91 1.97 -10.98 12.30
N HIS A 92 0.98 -11.21 11.43
CA HIS A 92 -0.03 -12.26 11.57
C HIS A 92 0.66 -13.61 11.84
N GLY A 93 0.79 -13.98 13.11
CA GLY A 93 1.37 -15.24 13.55
C GLY A 93 2.37 -15.14 14.71
N GLU A 94 2.83 -13.94 15.08
CA GLU A 94 3.75 -13.80 16.21
C GLU A 94 3.01 -13.75 17.55
N CYS A 95 3.38 -14.64 18.47
CA CYS A 95 2.86 -14.62 19.83
C CYS A 95 3.47 -13.42 20.57
N SER A 96 2.63 -12.56 21.13
CA SER A 96 3.06 -11.38 21.90
C SER A 96 3.24 -11.63 23.40
N ASP A 97 3.06 -12.87 23.84
CA ASP A 97 3.18 -13.27 25.23
C ASP A 97 4.63 -13.72 25.53
N PRO A 98 5.43 -12.92 26.25
CA PRO A 98 6.84 -13.19 26.47
C PRO A 98 7.09 -14.46 27.29
N ASP A 99 6.07 -14.94 28.00
CA ASP A 99 6.13 -16.16 28.80
C ASP A 99 5.58 -17.37 28.05
N CYS A 100 5.27 -17.23 26.75
CA CYS A 100 4.75 -18.32 25.95
C CYS A 100 5.85 -19.26 25.45
N ASP A 101 5.65 -20.57 25.67
CA ASP A 101 6.58 -21.64 25.28
C ASP A 101 6.90 -21.70 23.77
N CYS A 102 6.11 -21.03 22.93
CA CYS A 102 6.39 -20.89 21.49
C CYS A 102 7.71 -20.14 21.18
N HIS A 103 8.25 -19.40 22.15
CA HIS A 103 9.53 -18.69 22.02
C HIS A 103 10.75 -19.59 22.30
N THR A 104 10.56 -20.74 22.95
CA THR A 104 11.64 -21.65 23.36
C THR A 104 11.60 -23.01 22.67
N ASP A 105 10.43 -23.46 22.19
CA ASP A 105 10.27 -24.71 21.44
C ASP A 105 9.33 -24.54 20.22
N PRO A 106 9.83 -24.74 18.98
CA PRO A 106 9.02 -24.67 17.76
C PRO A 106 7.86 -25.67 17.70
N VAL A 107 7.94 -26.79 18.43
CA VAL A 107 6.86 -27.80 18.49
C VAL A 107 5.73 -27.32 19.42
N ALA A 108 6.08 -26.63 20.51
CA ALA A 108 5.10 -26.01 21.42
C ALA A 108 4.34 -24.85 20.76
N ALA A 109 4.95 -24.16 19.79
CA ALA A 109 4.30 -23.11 19.01
C ALA A 109 3.06 -23.62 18.26
N VAL A 110 3.15 -24.80 17.64
CA VAL A 110 2.04 -25.41 16.88
C VAL A 110 0.85 -25.74 17.78
N GLU A 111 1.11 -26.24 19.00
CA GLU A 111 0.05 -26.57 19.97
C GLU A 111 -0.61 -25.31 20.55
N CYS A 112 0.16 -24.24 20.79
CA CYS A 112 -0.37 -22.95 21.26
C CYS A 112 -1.33 -22.30 20.23
N HIS A 113 -0.95 -22.31 18.95
CA HIS A 113 -1.79 -21.77 17.88
C HIS A 113 -3.08 -22.60 17.70
N ALA A 114 -3.01 -23.92 17.87
CA ALA A 114 -4.19 -24.79 17.82
C ALA A 114 -5.14 -24.60 19.02
N ALA A 115 -4.60 -24.39 20.23
CA ALA A 115 -5.40 -24.16 21.44
C ALA A 115 -6.16 -22.81 21.41
N ARG A 116 -5.54 -21.75 20.86
CA ARG A 116 -6.15 -20.43 20.72
C ARG A 116 -7.30 -20.38 19.71
N ALA A 117 -7.36 -21.30 18.75
CA ALA A 117 -8.49 -21.41 17.81
C ALA A 117 -9.80 -21.92 18.48
N HIS A 118 -9.71 -22.51 19.67
CA HIS A 118 -10.85 -23.09 20.39
C HIS A 118 -11.21 -22.38 21.71
N GLY A 119 -10.36 -21.46 22.18
CA GLY A 119 -10.53 -20.75 23.45
C GLY A 119 -10.95 -19.30 23.26
N GLY A 120 -12.22 -19.07 22.91
CA GLY A 120 -12.81 -17.73 23.03
C GLY A 120 -12.70 -17.23 24.47
N HIS A 121 -12.23 -16.00 24.62
CA HIS A 121 -12.09 -15.28 25.88
C HIS A 121 -13.33 -15.40 26.78
N ALA A 122 -13.11 -15.83 28.03
CA ALA A 122 -14.01 -15.56 29.14
C ALA A 122 -13.24 -14.74 30.19
N HIS A 123 -13.56 -13.43 30.21
CA HIS A 123 -13.35 -12.39 31.23
C HIS A 123 -11.98 -12.21 31.87
#